data_AF-A0A6J2SWR3-F1
#
_entry.id   AF-A0A6J2SWR3-F1
#
_cell.length_a   1.000
_cell.length_b   1.000
_cell.length_c   1.000
_cell.angle_alpha   90.00
_cell.angle_beta   90.00
_cell.angle_gamma   90.00
#
_symmetry.space_group_name_H-M   'P 1'
#
loop_
_entity.id
_entity.type
_entity.pdbx_description
1 polymer ?
#
loop_
_entity_poly.entity_id
_entity_poly.type
_entity_poly.pdbx_seq_one_letter_code
_entity_poly.pdbx_strand_id
1 'polypeptide(L)'
;MKRVYDDTYVPKYLSGKWSWDKKLDRLHFEPHRDLVDKKERYMETNGYKFLLLNQEEEVIFRQEFMRGDNTFDTDTVVINDVRDLVLFLMPGDFLTAKFIEFIHKPAVHRLLHALIIYFEYFLRMVEFVLIRRDELAGNMAQIQSEQTNDMKRIFSIYLSQYRMLVARNYSAILKGEGDMSQFYHMKEIVNISSTIHDKYFHEQFLAVAIQIVWITLHRRAYYVIEMEMNRLFRSEHFTSNRAEYLKFTPLEVSLLYGRNNRLVNYRSQISPLIQELEHVPEEDLPILWIGERKYRGTDTRIVEIELEYIVPGPQLFMIDVTHGILGHPKILYDTLLNLYWPAVRFANFSTEYDPYQIVRQPCLRLPNIDENKIRKMSSKYDQFFKVFRIYEPFSFHMLMKWIRRDKLIKYYRTGGVLKDIYLRCTKDLNNLRYGPGVDTIISKYFKLIARTRKHSNVHYDNRSSVGTISNLSMQKERKKPLPDDHFFEE
;
A
#
# COMPACT_ATOMS: atom_id res chain seq x y z
N MET A 1 17.84 21.59 -43.32
CA MET A 1 16.95 22.02 -42.22
C MET A 1 17.51 21.48 -40.91
N LYS A 2 18.21 22.31 -40.14
CA LYS A 2 18.86 21.92 -38.88
C LYS A 2 17.80 21.82 -37.79
N ARG A 3 17.59 20.63 -37.22
CA ARG A 3 16.88 20.49 -35.95
C ARG A 3 17.86 20.88 -34.84
N VAL A 4 17.59 22.01 -34.22
CA VAL A 4 18.26 22.47 -33.00
C VAL A 4 17.75 21.59 -31.87
N TYR A 5 18.58 20.65 -31.41
CA TYR A 5 18.45 20.05 -30.09
C TYR A 5 19.09 21.04 -29.11
N ASP A 6 18.31 21.58 -28.18
CA ASP A 6 18.80 22.49 -27.14
C ASP A 6 19.26 21.74 -25.87
N ASP A 7 19.41 20.41 -25.96
CA ASP A 7 19.98 19.62 -24.88
C ASP A 7 21.06 18.69 -25.49
N THR A 8 22.32 19.08 -25.28
CA THR A 8 23.52 18.31 -25.63
C THR A 8 23.98 17.41 -24.48
N TYR A 9 23.10 17.19 -23.50
CA TYR A 9 23.44 16.47 -22.28
C TYR A 9 23.43 14.95 -22.50
N VAL A 10 24.61 14.35 -22.42
CA VAL A 10 24.78 12.90 -22.26
C VAL A 10 24.84 12.62 -20.76
N PRO A 11 23.96 11.77 -20.20
CA PRO A 11 24.02 11.45 -18.78
C PRO A 11 25.40 10.88 -18.43
N LYS A 12 26.03 11.42 -17.37
CA LYS A 12 27.37 10.98 -16.92
C LYS A 12 27.43 9.49 -16.57
N TYR A 13 26.27 8.89 -16.25
CA TYR A 13 26.12 7.47 -15.95
C TYR A 13 24.91 6.91 -16.70
N LEU A 14 25.14 5.86 -17.49
CA LEU A 14 24.07 5.07 -18.06
C LEU A 14 23.62 4.03 -17.01
N SER A 15 22.33 4.00 -16.64
CA SER A 15 21.67 2.84 -16.02
C SER A 15 21.59 1.73 -17.07
N GLY A 16 22.01 0.53 -16.71
CA GLY A 16 22.12 -0.61 -17.61
C GLY A 16 22.53 -1.85 -16.84
N LYS A 17 22.64 -2.97 -17.56
CA LYS A 17 23.05 -4.25 -17.00
C LYS A 17 24.42 -4.63 -17.52
N TRP A 18 25.26 -5.14 -16.64
CA TRP A 18 26.45 -5.88 -17.05
C TRP A 18 26.07 -7.34 -17.31
N SER A 19 26.28 -7.80 -18.54
CA SER A 19 26.15 -9.20 -18.95
C SER A 19 27.53 -9.73 -19.33
N TRP A 20 27.81 -10.99 -18.98
CA TRP A 20 29.01 -11.66 -19.48
C TRP A 20 28.75 -12.12 -20.91
N ASP A 21 29.43 -11.52 -21.88
CA ASP A 21 29.34 -11.97 -23.26
C ASP A 21 30.31 -13.13 -23.49
N LYS A 22 29.77 -14.35 -23.50
CA LYS A 22 30.55 -15.58 -23.72
C LYS A 22 31.25 -15.61 -25.09
N LYS A 23 30.75 -14.88 -26.09
CA LYS A 23 31.37 -14.87 -27.44
C LYS A 23 32.57 -13.94 -27.51
N LEU A 24 32.52 -12.85 -26.77
CA LEU A 24 33.56 -11.81 -26.76
C LEU A 24 34.48 -11.90 -25.54
N ASP A 25 34.25 -12.90 -24.67
CA ASP A 25 34.96 -13.15 -23.41
C ASP A 25 35.15 -11.88 -22.57
N ARG A 26 34.10 -11.06 -22.50
CA ARG A 26 34.16 -9.76 -21.83
C ARG A 26 32.84 -9.40 -21.16
N LEU A 27 32.96 -8.56 -20.13
CA LEU A 27 31.84 -7.85 -19.54
C LEU A 27 31.28 -6.84 -20.55
N HIS A 28 30.04 -7.05 -20.97
CA HIS A 28 29.30 -6.19 -21.87
C HIS A 28 28.26 -5.39 -21.07
N PHE A 29 28.24 -4.07 -21.25
CA PHE A 29 27.26 -3.21 -20.61
C PHE A 29 26.11 -2.92 -21.57
N GLU A 30 24.92 -3.39 -21.22
CA GLU A 30 23.66 -3.14 -21.92
C GLU A 30 22.95 -1.95 -21.27
N PRO A 31 22.96 -0.74 -21.86
CA PRO A 31 22.22 0.40 -21.34
C PRO A 31 20.71 0.15 -21.46
N HIS A 32 19.93 0.47 -20.42
CA HIS A 32 18.47 0.57 -20.54
C HIS A 32 18.16 1.76 -21.49
N ARG A 33 17.55 1.50 -22.66
CA ARG A 33 17.29 2.50 -23.70
C ARG A 33 15.80 2.75 -23.82
N ASP A 34 15.16 3.23 -22.76
CA ASP A 34 13.72 3.00 -22.71
C ASP A 34 12.85 4.19 -23.11
N LEU A 35 13.36 5.43 -23.20
CA LEU A 35 12.48 6.60 -23.39
C LEU A 35 13.01 7.77 -24.24
N VAL A 36 14.16 7.65 -24.92
CA VAL A 36 14.73 8.77 -25.71
C VAL A 36 13.77 9.24 -26.82
N ASP A 37 12.90 8.35 -27.33
CA ASP A 37 12.05 8.59 -28.51
C ASP A 37 10.54 8.77 -28.24
N LYS A 38 10.04 8.68 -26.99
CA LYS A 38 8.60 8.86 -26.71
C LYS A 38 8.26 10.33 -26.45
N LYS A 39 7.36 10.88 -27.29
CA LYS A 39 6.84 12.27 -27.19
C LYS A 39 6.08 12.55 -25.89
N GLU A 40 5.47 11.54 -25.29
CA GLU A 40 4.72 11.66 -24.03
C GLU A 40 5.36 10.80 -22.94
N ARG A 41 5.90 11.45 -21.90
CA ARG A 41 6.58 10.81 -20.76
C ARG A 41 5.71 10.80 -19.50
N TYR A 42 4.42 10.55 -19.65
CA TYR A 42 3.51 10.52 -18.52
C TYR A 42 2.42 9.49 -18.71
N MET A 43 1.88 9.04 -17.59
CA MET A 43 0.64 8.30 -17.50
C MET A 43 -0.44 9.23 -16.94
N GLU A 44 -1.61 9.24 -17.57
CA GLU A 44 -2.74 10.03 -17.08
C GLU A 44 -3.60 9.21 -16.10
N THR A 45 -3.79 9.74 -14.90
CA THR A 45 -4.62 9.14 -13.84
C THR A 45 -5.56 10.18 -13.30
N ASN A 46 -6.87 9.96 -13.45
CA ASN A 46 -7.90 10.92 -13.03
C ASN A 46 -7.63 12.38 -13.52
N GLY A 47 -7.05 12.54 -14.71
CA GLY A 47 -6.73 13.85 -15.30
C GLY A 47 -5.36 14.42 -14.89
N TYR A 48 -4.60 13.71 -14.06
CA TYR A 48 -3.27 14.12 -13.62
C TYR A 48 -2.17 13.35 -14.33
N LYS A 49 -1.08 14.05 -14.66
CA LYS A 49 0.06 13.48 -15.39
C LYS A 49 1.13 12.98 -14.42
N PHE A 50 1.21 11.67 -14.22
CA PHE A 50 2.29 11.02 -13.49
C PHE A 50 3.47 10.79 -14.42
N LEU A 51 4.65 11.27 -14.04
CA LEU A 51 5.84 11.19 -14.88
C LEU A 51 6.32 9.75 -15.02
N LEU A 52 7.01 9.46 -16.13
CA LEU A 52 7.81 8.26 -16.31
C LEU A 52 9.29 8.62 -16.10
N LEU A 53 10.02 7.81 -15.31
CA LEU A 53 11.40 8.07 -14.96
C LEU A 53 12.32 8.07 -16.18
N ASN A 54 13.13 9.12 -16.30
CA ASN A 54 14.34 9.09 -17.12
C ASN A 54 15.50 8.47 -16.34
N GLN A 55 16.55 8.08 -17.05
CA GLN A 55 17.74 7.43 -16.48
C GLN A 55 18.40 8.24 -15.35
N GLU A 56 18.47 9.57 -15.48
CA GLU A 56 19.00 10.44 -14.42
C GLU A 56 18.09 10.49 -13.19
N GLU A 57 16.79 10.60 -13.41
CA GLU A 57 15.78 10.63 -12.34
C GLU A 57 15.74 9.31 -11.60
N GLU A 58 15.97 8.20 -12.31
CA GLU A 58 16.12 6.87 -11.75
C GLU A 58 17.33 6.80 -10.80
N VAL A 59 18.49 7.36 -11.19
CA VAL A 59 19.66 7.42 -10.29
C VAL A 59 19.39 8.31 -9.08
N ILE A 60 18.77 9.48 -9.28
CA ILE A 60 18.38 10.38 -8.18
C ILE A 60 17.43 9.66 -7.22
N PHE A 61 16.43 8.95 -7.74
CA PHE A 61 15.49 8.16 -6.94
C PHE A 61 16.22 7.09 -6.13
N ARG A 62 17.07 6.27 -6.76
CA ARG A 62 17.85 5.20 -6.10
C ARG A 62 18.71 5.73 -4.95
N GLN A 63 19.33 6.89 -5.12
CA GLN A 63 20.29 7.42 -4.13
C GLN A 63 19.62 8.19 -3.00
N GLU A 64 18.56 8.94 -3.30
CA GLU A 64 17.97 9.87 -2.35
C GLU A 64 16.62 9.41 -1.81
N PHE A 65 15.74 8.88 -2.64
CA PHE A 65 14.33 8.68 -2.25
C PHE A 65 14.00 7.23 -1.95
N MET A 66 14.72 6.28 -2.56
CA MET A 66 14.56 4.86 -2.29
C MET A 66 14.91 4.56 -0.82
N ARG A 67 14.10 3.70 -0.21
CA ARG A 67 14.34 3.17 1.14
C ARG A 67 15.74 2.59 1.24
N GLY A 68 16.48 3.03 2.25
CA GLY A 68 17.88 2.65 2.44
C GLY A 68 18.04 1.25 3.03
N ASP A 69 19.23 0.67 2.85
CA ASP A 69 19.54 -0.75 3.14
C ASP A 69 19.59 -1.12 4.64
N ASN A 70 19.22 -0.20 5.53
CA ASN A 70 19.33 -0.36 6.97
C ASN A 70 18.02 -0.84 7.63
N THR A 71 16.97 -1.13 6.86
CA THR A 71 15.70 -1.64 7.42
C THR A 71 15.70 -3.17 7.48
N PHE A 72 14.93 -3.74 8.40
CA PHE A 72 14.90 -5.19 8.66
C PHE A 72 14.27 -6.00 7.49
N ASP A 73 13.57 -5.31 6.60
CA ASP A 73 12.77 -5.80 5.48
C ASP A 73 13.26 -5.23 4.14
N THR A 74 14.52 -4.77 4.09
CA THR A 74 15.17 -4.18 2.90
C THR A 74 15.10 -5.10 1.68
N ASP A 75 15.21 -6.41 1.90
CA ASP A 75 15.30 -7.40 0.82
C ASP A 75 13.95 -7.72 0.17
N THR A 76 12.85 -7.23 0.73
CA THR A 76 11.48 -7.48 0.25
C THR A 76 10.79 -6.18 -0.15
N VAL A 77 9.94 -6.25 -1.17
CA VAL A 77 9.12 -5.12 -1.58
C VAL A 77 7.99 -4.91 -0.56
N VAL A 78 7.86 -3.69 -0.04
CA VAL A 78 6.77 -3.30 0.88
C VAL A 78 5.98 -2.10 0.35
N ILE A 79 4.82 -1.83 0.96
CA ILE A 79 3.94 -0.72 0.56
C ILE A 79 4.68 0.63 0.57
N ASN A 80 5.64 0.82 1.49
CA ASN A 80 6.45 2.03 1.54
C ASN A 80 7.31 2.21 0.27
N ASP A 81 7.89 1.14 -0.29
CA ASP A 81 8.68 1.21 -1.53
C ASP A 81 7.80 1.68 -2.71
N VAL A 82 6.57 1.17 -2.79
CA VAL A 82 5.60 1.57 -3.83
C VAL A 82 5.15 3.02 -3.62
N ARG A 83 4.84 3.41 -2.38
CA ARG A 83 4.43 4.78 -2.05
C ARG A 83 5.53 5.77 -2.40
N ASP A 84 6.78 5.51 -2.02
CA ASP A 84 7.90 6.40 -2.29
C ASP A 84 8.11 6.56 -3.80
N LEU A 85 7.97 5.47 -4.58
CA LEU A 85 7.99 5.54 -6.03
C LEU A 85 6.86 6.44 -6.57
N VAL A 86 5.61 6.25 -6.12
CA VAL A 86 4.47 7.07 -6.57
C VAL A 86 4.64 8.54 -6.19
N LEU A 87 5.13 8.84 -4.98
CA LEU A 87 5.43 10.22 -4.54
C LEU A 87 6.55 10.86 -5.37
N PHE A 88 7.48 10.06 -5.89
CA PHE A 88 8.47 10.55 -6.82
C PHE A 88 7.87 10.85 -8.21
N LEU A 89 6.94 10.03 -8.69
CA LEU A 89 6.32 10.16 -10.01
C LEU A 89 5.17 11.17 -10.09
N MET A 90 4.55 11.53 -8.96
CA MET A 90 3.36 12.39 -8.95
C MET A 90 3.65 13.84 -9.38
N PRO A 91 2.64 14.61 -9.84
CA PRO A 91 2.79 16.02 -10.18
C PRO A 91 3.40 16.85 -9.03
N GLY A 92 4.21 17.86 -9.36
CA GLY A 92 4.83 18.76 -8.38
C GLY A 92 3.80 19.49 -7.50
N ASP A 93 2.62 19.80 -8.07
CA ASP A 93 1.53 20.48 -7.37
C ASP A 93 0.96 19.68 -6.18
N PHE A 94 1.23 18.38 -6.12
CA PHE A 94 0.76 17.50 -5.04
C PHE A 94 1.71 17.53 -3.83
N LEU A 95 2.95 18.01 -3.99
CA LEU A 95 4.01 18.01 -2.97
C LEU A 95 3.80 19.07 -1.86
N THR A 96 2.58 19.21 -1.37
CA THR A 96 2.28 20.06 -0.22
C THR A 96 2.65 19.33 1.07
N ALA A 97 3.07 20.09 2.09
CA ALA A 97 3.40 19.51 3.40
C ALA A 97 2.23 18.70 3.97
N LYS A 98 1.01 19.24 3.83
CA LYS A 98 -0.24 18.61 4.27
C LYS A 98 -0.47 17.26 3.58
N PHE A 99 -0.33 17.18 2.25
CA PHE A 99 -0.55 15.93 1.51
C PHE A 99 0.50 14.87 1.83
N ILE A 100 1.78 15.26 1.90
CA ILE A 100 2.87 14.34 2.27
C ILE A 100 2.70 13.85 3.71
N GLU A 101 2.29 14.70 4.65
CA GLU A 101 2.03 14.25 6.00
C GLU A 101 0.83 13.29 6.06
N PHE A 102 -0.25 13.60 5.33
CA PHE A 102 -1.45 12.77 5.24
C PHE A 102 -1.15 11.36 4.73
N ILE A 103 -0.44 11.22 3.60
CA ILE A 103 -0.17 9.91 2.98
C ILE A 103 0.74 9.02 3.85
N HIS A 104 1.45 9.61 4.81
CA HIS A 104 2.29 8.89 5.77
C HIS A 104 1.56 8.55 7.08
N LYS A 105 0.30 8.98 7.28
CA LYS A 105 -0.46 8.61 8.48
C LYS A 105 -0.83 7.12 8.50
N PRO A 106 -0.77 6.45 9.67
CA PRO A 106 -1.24 5.09 9.87
C PRO A 106 -2.64 4.79 9.33
N ALA A 107 -3.61 5.71 9.47
CA ALA A 107 -4.96 5.50 8.93
C ALA A 107 -4.97 5.36 7.40
N VAL A 108 -4.17 6.18 6.71
CA VAL A 108 -4.03 6.12 5.25
C VAL A 108 -3.28 4.86 4.82
N HIS A 109 -2.23 4.46 5.54
CA HIS A 109 -1.56 3.19 5.29
C HIS A 109 -2.51 1.99 5.43
N ARG A 110 -3.38 1.98 6.45
CA ARG A 110 -4.42 0.94 6.62
C ARG A 110 -5.40 0.91 5.45
N LEU A 111 -5.83 2.08 4.98
CA LEU A 111 -6.72 2.16 3.82
C LEU A 111 -6.03 1.63 2.56
N LEU A 112 -4.80 2.05 2.27
CA LEU A 112 -4.03 1.56 1.11
C LEU A 112 -3.81 0.05 1.17
N HIS A 113 -3.49 -0.49 2.35
CA HIS A 113 -3.34 -1.93 2.54
C HIS A 113 -4.64 -2.68 2.27
N ALA A 114 -5.77 -2.22 2.84
CA ALA A 114 -7.08 -2.83 2.59
C ALA A 114 -7.50 -2.72 1.12
N LEU A 115 -7.17 -1.61 0.44
CA LEU A 115 -7.42 -1.46 -0.99
C LEU A 115 -6.63 -2.49 -1.81
N ILE A 116 -5.36 -2.71 -1.50
CA ILE A 116 -4.53 -3.71 -2.22
C ILE A 116 -5.15 -5.11 -2.10
N ILE A 117 -5.52 -5.52 -0.89
CA ILE A 117 -6.18 -6.81 -0.64
C ILE A 117 -7.52 -6.90 -1.40
N TYR A 118 -8.36 -5.86 -1.31
CA TYR A 118 -9.63 -5.79 -2.02
C TYR A 118 -9.45 -5.92 -3.54
N PHE A 119 -8.56 -5.12 -4.11
CA PHE A 119 -8.37 -5.06 -5.55
C PHE A 119 -7.78 -6.35 -6.10
N GLU A 120 -6.94 -7.03 -5.32
CA GLU A 120 -6.48 -8.35 -5.70
C GLU A 120 -7.63 -9.35 -5.84
N TYR A 121 -8.52 -9.44 -4.84
CA TYR A 121 -9.69 -10.32 -4.91
C TYR A 121 -10.67 -9.87 -6.01
N PHE A 122 -10.89 -8.56 -6.15
CA PHE A 122 -11.76 -7.98 -7.17
C PHE A 122 -11.29 -8.28 -8.59
N LEU A 123 -10.00 -8.15 -8.89
CA LEU A 123 -9.47 -8.43 -10.23
C LEU A 123 -9.61 -9.91 -10.59
N ARG A 124 -9.37 -10.82 -9.63
CA ARG A 124 -9.64 -12.27 -9.81
C ARG A 124 -11.13 -12.53 -10.10
N MET A 125 -12.02 -11.82 -9.40
CA MET A 125 -13.46 -11.88 -9.64
C MET A 125 -13.86 -11.36 -11.02
N VAL A 126 -13.25 -10.26 -11.48
CA VAL A 126 -13.49 -9.72 -12.82
C VAL A 126 -13.02 -10.71 -13.89
N GLU A 127 -11.84 -11.30 -13.73
CA GLU A 127 -11.34 -12.33 -14.64
C GLU A 127 -12.30 -13.53 -14.70
N PHE A 128 -12.75 -14.03 -13.56
CA PHE A 128 -13.76 -15.09 -13.50
C PHE A 128 -15.06 -14.70 -14.24
N VAL A 129 -15.55 -13.48 -14.04
CA VAL A 129 -16.75 -12.98 -14.73
C VAL A 129 -16.56 -12.93 -16.24
N LEU A 130 -15.40 -12.47 -16.71
CA LEU A 130 -15.10 -12.38 -18.14
C LEU A 130 -14.97 -13.75 -18.79
N ILE A 131 -14.27 -14.69 -18.15
CA ILE A 131 -14.20 -16.08 -18.62
C ILE A 131 -15.61 -16.67 -18.73
N ARG A 132 -16.45 -16.49 -17.70
CA ARG A 132 -17.84 -16.99 -17.72
C ARG A 132 -18.68 -16.30 -18.79
N ARG A 133 -18.47 -15.02 -19.07
CA ARG A 133 -19.15 -14.31 -20.15
C ARG A 133 -18.84 -14.95 -21.50
N ASP A 134 -17.57 -15.24 -21.77
CA ASP A 134 -17.13 -15.86 -23.02
C ASP A 134 -17.63 -17.31 -23.15
N GLU A 135 -17.67 -18.07 -22.05
CA GLU A 135 -18.23 -19.43 -22.04
C GLU A 135 -19.75 -19.48 -22.29
N LEU A 136 -20.48 -18.42 -21.95
CA LEU A 136 -21.92 -18.29 -22.24
C LEU A 136 -22.18 -17.73 -23.64
N ALA A 137 -21.26 -16.92 -24.14
CA ALA A 137 -21.34 -16.28 -25.45
C ALA A 137 -20.56 -17.10 -26.50
N GLY A 138 -21.19 -18.13 -27.08
CA GLY A 138 -20.57 -18.86 -28.18
C GLY A 138 -21.32 -20.12 -28.62
N ASN A 139 -20.76 -20.81 -29.62
CA ASN A 139 -21.30 -22.08 -30.13
C ASN A 139 -21.17 -23.26 -29.14
N MET A 140 -20.48 -23.05 -28.01
CA MET A 140 -20.33 -24.01 -26.90
C MET A 140 -21.01 -23.52 -25.61
N ALA A 141 -22.09 -22.71 -25.74
CA ALA A 141 -22.80 -22.14 -24.59
C ALA A 141 -23.19 -23.21 -23.56
N GLN A 142 -22.67 -23.08 -22.34
CA GLN A 142 -22.94 -24.01 -21.26
C GLN A 142 -24.16 -23.58 -20.43
N ILE A 143 -25.07 -24.53 -20.13
CA ILE A 143 -26.19 -24.32 -19.21
C ILE A 143 -25.63 -24.16 -17.78
N GLN A 144 -26.07 -23.13 -17.06
CA GLN A 144 -25.66 -22.91 -15.67
C GLN A 144 -26.44 -23.82 -14.72
N SER A 145 -25.73 -24.55 -13.87
CA SER A 145 -26.32 -25.30 -12.77
C SER A 145 -26.67 -24.38 -11.59
N GLU A 146 -27.60 -24.83 -10.74
CA GLU A 146 -27.93 -24.15 -9.48
C GLU A 146 -26.68 -23.97 -8.58
N GLN A 147 -25.84 -24.99 -8.49
CA GLN A 147 -24.57 -24.94 -7.75
C GLN A 147 -23.65 -23.82 -8.25
N THR A 148 -23.63 -23.54 -9.55
CA THR A 148 -22.85 -22.44 -10.11
C THR A 148 -23.36 -21.08 -9.63
N ASN A 149 -24.67 -20.93 -9.48
CA ASN A 149 -25.29 -19.71 -8.98
C ASN A 149 -25.03 -19.51 -7.49
N ASP A 150 -25.04 -20.59 -6.70
CA ASP A 150 -24.69 -20.56 -5.28
C ASP A 150 -23.22 -20.15 -5.08
N MET A 151 -22.31 -20.72 -5.88
CA MET A 151 -20.90 -20.36 -5.85
C MET A 151 -20.68 -18.88 -6.16
N LYS A 152 -21.31 -18.35 -7.21
CA LYS A 152 -21.29 -16.92 -7.56
C LYS A 152 -21.77 -16.06 -6.38
N ARG A 153 -22.86 -16.46 -5.73
CA ARG A 153 -23.40 -15.76 -4.56
C ARG A 153 -22.41 -15.74 -3.40
N ILE A 154 -21.71 -16.85 -3.14
CA ILE A 154 -20.67 -16.91 -2.11
C ILE A 154 -19.50 -15.98 -2.45
N PHE A 155 -19.01 -16.01 -3.68
CA PHE A 155 -17.93 -15.12 -4.11
C PHE A 155 -18.29 -13.63 -3.99
N SER A 156 -19.54 -13.26 -4.31
CA SER A 156 -20.05 -11.89 -4.12
C SER A 156 -20.06 -11.48 -2.65
N ILE A 157 -20.40 -12.41 -1.74
CA ILE A 157 -20.33 -12.18 -0.30
C ILE A 157 -18.88 -11.91 0.13
N TYR A 158 -17.91 -12.68 -0.34
CA TYR A 158 -16.49 -12.47 -0.01
C TYR A 158 -15.98 -11.12 -0.50
N LEU A 159 -16.35 -10.73 -1.72
CA LEU A 159 -16.00 -9.43 -2.24
C LEU A 159 -16.60 -8.28 -1.40
N SER A 160 -17.84 -8.43 -0.92
CA SER A 160 -18.47 -7.47 0.01
C SER A 160 -17.74 -7.40 1.35
N GLN A 161 -17.27 -8.52 1.90
CA GLN A 161 -16.48 -8.57 3.14
C GLN A 161 -15.14 -7.81 3.00
N TYR A 162 -14.40 -8.00 1.91
CA TYR A 162 -13.21 -7.18 1.64
C TYR A 162 -13.56 -5.70 1.45
N ARG A 163 -14.70 -5.39 0.81
CA ARG A 163 -15.15 -4.01 0.66
C ARG A 163 -15.51 -3.35 2.00
N MET A 164 -16.10 -4.10 2.93
CA MET A 164 -16.37 -3.62 4.28
C MET A 164 -15.08 -3.25 5.02
N LEU A 165 -14.00 -4.03 4.85
CA LEU A 165 -12.69 -3.71 5.43
C LEU A 165 -12.14 -2.38 4.89
N VAL A 166 -12.23 -2.16 3.57
CA VAL A 166 -11.87 -0.87 2.94
C VAL A 166 -12.74 0.27 3.47
N ALA A 167 -14.06 0.07 3.49
CA ALA A 167 -15.03 1.06 3.93
C ALA A 167 -14.78 1.51 5.37
N ARG A 168 -14.54 0.54 6.26
CA ARG A 168 -14.18 0.80 7.66
C ARG A 168 -12.94 1.66 7.78
N ASN A 169 -11.85 1.33 7.07
CA ASN A 169 -10.62 2.13 7.10
C ASN A 169 -10.81 3.53 6.48
N TYR A 170 -11.62 3.65 5.44
CA TYR A 170 -11.96 4.93 4.84
C TYR A 170 -12.81 5.80 5.78
N SER A 171 -13.75 5.22 6.50
CA SER A 171 -14.62 5.92 7.45
C SER A 171 -13.83 6.57 8.59
N ALA A 172 -12.74 5.93 9.06
CA ALA A 172 -11.86 6.50 10.09
C ALA A 172 -11.15 7.78 9.60
N ILE A 173 -10.78 7.82 8.32
CA ILE A 173 -10.21 9.03 7.68
C ILE A 173 -11.29 10.11 7.55
N LEU A 174 -12.48 9.75 7.06
CA LEU A 174 -13.57 10.69 6.87
C LEU A 174 -14.06 11.32 8.17
N LYS A 175 -14.10 10.57 9.27
CA LYS A 175 -14.50 11.08 10.58
C LYS A 175 -13.41 11.90 11.28
N GLY A 176 -12.19 11.94 10.74
CA GLY A 176 -11.07 12.61 11.40
C GLY A 176 -10.64 11.95 12.70
N GLU A 177 -10.80 10.62 12.83
CA GLU A 177 -10.46 9.91 14.07
C GLU A 177 -8.96 10.00 14.40
N GLY A 178 -8.63 10.32 15.64
CA GLY A 178 -7.25 10.31 16.15
C GLY A 178 -6.32 11.28 15.42
N ASP A 179 -5.27 10.74 14.78
CA ASP A 179 -4.24 11.48 14.06
C ASP A 179 -4.72 12.09 12.73
N MET A 180 -5.96 11.80 12.34
CA MET A 180 -6.61 12.35 11.16
C MET A 180 -7.36 13.67 11.43
N SER A 181 -7.58 14.03 12.70
CA SER A 181 -8.32 15.22 13.12
C SER A 181 -7.78 16.52 12.50
N GLN A 182 -6.47 16.64 12.34
CA GLN A 182 -5.82 17.80 11.70
C GLN A 182 -6.12 17.98 10.20
N PHE A 183 -6.59 16.92 9.53
CA PHE A 183 -7.01 16.97 8.12
C PHE A 183 -8.53 17.03 7.97
N TYR A 184 -9.27 16.97 9.08
CA TYR A 184 -10.71 17.04 9.08
C TYR A 184 -11.15 18.51 9.11
N HIS A 185 -11.94 18.91 8.11
CA HIS A 185 -12.35 20.30 7.92
C HIS A 185 -13.83 20.55 8.19
N MET A 186 -14.59 19.52 8.58
CA MET A 186 -15.97 19.74 9.01
C MET A 186 -15.96 20.18 10.47
N LYS A 187 -16.40 21.41 10.74
CA LYS A 187 -16.79 21.79 12.10
C LYS A 187 -18.05 21.00 12.46
N GLU A 188 -18.01 20.24 13.56
CA GLU A 188 -19.11 19.38 14.06
C GLU A 188 -20.48 20.06 14.08
N ILE A 189 -20.50 21.39 14.22
CA ILE A 189 -21.71 22.20 14.38
C ILE A 189 -22.31 22.61 13.02
N VAL A 190 -21.50 22.75 11.97
CA VAL A 190 -21.95 23.38 10.70
C VAL A 190 -21.88 22.45 9.50
N ASN A 191 -21.08 21.37 9.56
CA ASN A 191 -20.89 20.41 8.44
C ASN A 191 -20.53 21.08 7.09
N ILE A 192 -19.95 22.28 7.10
CA ILE A 192 -19.49 22.97 5.89
C ILE A 192 -17.98 22.75 5.75
N SER A 193 -17.59 22.00 4.73
CA SER A 193 -16.20 21.77 4.34
C SER A 193 -15.66 22.94 3.51
N SER A 194 -14.34 23.04 3.34
CA SER A 194 -13.77 23.91 2.31
C SER A 194 -13.92 23.22 0.96
N THR A 195 -15.13 23.28 0.40
CA THR A 195 -15.60 22.38 -0.67
C THR A 195 -14.62 22.25 -1.84
N ILE A 196 -13.94 23.31 -2.24
CA ILE A 196 -13.00 23.30 -3.36
C ILE A 196 -11.66 22.68 -2.97
N HIS A 197 -11.07 23.07 -1.83
CA HIS A 197 -9.77 22.55 -1.40
C HIS A 197 -9.86 21.06 -1.05
N ASP A 198 -10.94 20.68 -0.34
CA ASP A 198 -11.17 19.30 0.06
C ASP A 198 -11.46 18.41 -1.15
N LYS A 199 -12.15 18.94 -2.17
CA LYS A 199 -12.29 18.28 -3.46
C LYS A 199 -10.92 18.05 -4.11
N TYR A 200 -10.09 19.07 -4.27
CA TYR A 200 -8.77 18.87 -4.88
C TYR A 200 -7.93 17.88 -4.08
N PHE A 201 -7.93 17.96 -2.76
CA PHE A 201 -7.20 17.04 -1.90
C PHE A 201 -7.68 15.59 -2.07
N HIS A 202 -9.00 15.37 -2.13
CA HIS A 202 -9.58 14.05 -2.39
C HIS A 202 -9.22 13.53 -3.78
N GLU A 203 -9.29 14.36 -4.81
CA GLU A 203 -8.92 14.01 -6.19
C GLU A 203 -7.44 13.62 -6.31
N GLN A 204 -6.56 14.39 -5.66
CA GLN A 204 -5.13 14.08 -5.57
C GLN A 204 -4.88 12.75 -4.87
N PHE A 205 -5.56 12.52 -3.75
CA PHE A 205 -5.45 11.28 -2.99
C PHE A 205 -5.90 10.07 -3.82
N LEU A 206 -7.05 10.14 -4.49
CA LEU A 206 -7.53 9.05 -5.35
C LEU A 206 -6.55 8.73 -6.46
N ALA A 207 -5.99 9.75 -7.14
CA ALA A 207 -5.02 9.54 -8.20
C ALA A 207 -3.76 8.82 -7.70
N VAL A 208 -3.26 9.19 -6.52
CA VAL A 208 -2.13 8.53 -5.87
C VAL A 208 -2.49 7.10 -5.44
N ALA A 209 -3.67 6.88 -4.86
CA ALA A 209 -4.12 5.55 -4.45
C ALA A 209 -4.25 4.58 -5.64
N ILE A 210 -4.76 5.04 -6.79
CA ILE A 210 -4.84 4.26 -8.03
C ILE A 210 -3.44 3.82 -8.47
N GLN A 211 -2.47 4.74 -8.49
CA GLN A 211 -1.09 4.43 -8.86
C GLN A 211 -0.45 3.43 -7.89
N ILE A 212 -0.66 3.59 -6.57
CA ILE A 212 -0.14 2.65 -5.57
C ILE A 212 -0.71 1.25 -5.80
N VAL A 213 -2.03 1.12 -5.94
CA VAL A 213 -2.68 -0.19 -6.16
C VAL A 213 -2.23 -0.79 -7.49
N TRP A 214 -2.21 -0.01 -8.56
CA TRP A 214 -1.82 -0.49 -9.89
C TRP A 214 -0.37 -1.00 -9.93
N ILE A 215 0.57 -0.25 -9.37
CA ILE A 215 1.98 -0.69 -9.28
C ILE A 215 2.08 -1.95 -8.43
N THR A 216 1.40 -1.98 -7.28
CA THR A 216 1.41 -3.13 -6.38
C THR A 216 0.89 -4.39 -7.08
N LEU A 217 -0.17 -4.27 -7.88
CA LEU A 217 -0.80 -5.38 -8.61
C LEU A 217 -0.16 -5.61 -10.00
N HIS A 218 1.17 -5.60 -10.05
CA HIS A 218 1.98 -5.93 -11.23
C HIS A 218 1.74 -5.04 -12.46
N ARG A 219 1.22 -3.81 -12.28
CA ARG A 219 0.88 -2.88 -13.35
C ARG A 219 -0.11 -3.47 -14.38
N ARG A 220 -0.99 -4.38 -13.96
CA ARG A 220 -2.02 -5.01 -14.81
C ARG A 220 -3.38 -4.32 -14.65
N ALA A 221 -4.25 -4.48 -15.66
CA ALA A 221 -5.65 -4.08 -15.62
C ALA A 221 -5.92 -2.62 -15.16
N TYR A 222 -5.07 -1.67 -15.55
CA TYR A 222 -5.12 -0.27 -15.08
C TYR A 222 -6.52 0.35 -15.15
N TYR A 223 -7.18 0.28 -16.31
CA TYR A 223 -8.50 0.89 -16.50
C TYR A 223 -9.60 0.25 -15.63
N VAL A 224 -9.47 -1.05 -15.31
CA VAL A 224 -10.38 -1.73 -14.39
C VAL A 224 -10.17 -1.24 -12.96
N ILE A 225 -8.90 -1.06 -12.55
CA ILE A 225 -8.55 -0.51 -11.24
C ILE A 225 -9.04 0.94 -11.10
N GLU A 226 -8.75 1.79 -12.09
CA GLU A 226 -9.16 3.19 -12.10
C GLU A 226 -10.69 3.33 -12.07
N MET A 227 -11.40 2.54 -12.89
CA MET A 227 -12.87 2.52 -12.92
C MET A 227 -13.45 2.12 -11.55
N GLU A 228 -13.00 1.00 -10.98
CA GLU A 228 -13.52 0.51 -9.72
C GLU A 228 -13.15 1.42 -8.53
N MET A 229 -11.95 2.01 -8.54
CA MET A 229 -11.57 3.00 -7.51
C MET A 229 -12.50 4.21 -7.56
N ASN A 230 -12.74 4.76 -8.74
CA ASN A 230 -13.66 5.88 -8.89
C ASN A 230 -15.09 5.50 -8.47
N ARG A 231 -15.55 4.30 -8.82
CA ARG A 231 -16.85 3.78 -8.40
C ARG A 231 -16.95 3.71 -6.87
N LEU A 232 -15.99 3.07 -6.20
CA LEU A 232 -16.02 2.85 -4.75
C LEU A 232 -16.09 4.14 -3.94
N PHE A 233 -15.34 5.16 -4.36
CA PHE A 233 -15.22 6.42 -3.61
C PHE A 233 -16.24 7.47 -4.04
N ARG A 234 -16.69 7.47 -5.30
CA ARG A 234 -17.58 8.51 -5.83
C ARG A 234 -18.99 8.04 -6.11
N SER A 235 -19.21 6.74 -6.36
CA SER A 235 -20.37 6.14 -7.02
C SER A 235 -20.37 6.26 -8.56
N GLU A 236 -21.29 5.51 -9.17
CA GLU A 236 -21.45 5.40 -10.62
C GLU A 236 -21.91 6.72 -11.27
N HIS A 237 -22.62 7.59 -10.54
CA HIS A 237 -23.06 8.91 -11.03
C HIS A 237 -21.90 9.84 -11.40
N PHE A 238 -20.76 9.69 -10.71
CA PHE A 238 -19.62 10.59 -10.82
C PHE A 238 -18.39 9.89 -11.43
N THR A 239 -18.59 8.70 -12.01
CA THR A 239 -17.55 7.97 -12.72
C THR A 239 -17.46 8.50 -14.15
N SER A 240 -16.26 8.89 -14.60
CA SER A 240 -16.06 9.35 -15.97
C SER A 240 -16.37 8.23 -16.97
N ASN A 241 -17.17 8.52 -17.99
CA ASN A 241 -17.43 7.56 -19.05
C ASN A 241 -16.25 7.54 -20.02
N ARG A 242 -15.32 6.60 -19.82
CA ARG A 242 -14.17 6.36 -20.69
C ARG A 242 -14.43 5.15 -21.60
N ALA A 243 -13.93 5.20 -22.83
CA ALA A 243 -14.15 4.12 -23.80
C ALA A 243 -13.40 2.83 -23.41
N GLU A 244 -12.29 2.98 -22.69
CA GLU A 244 -11.41 1.94 -22.21
C GLU A 244 -11.97 1.20 -20.98
N TYR A 245 -13.01 1.75 -20.35
CA TYR A 245 -13.63 1.13 -19.19
C TYR A 245 -14.45 -0.09 -19.59
N LEU A 246 -14.26 -1.15 -18.81
CA LEU A 246 -14.95 -2.41 -19.02
C LEU A 246 -16.45 -2.25 -18.71
N LYS A 247 -17.29 -2.64 -19.65
CA LYS A 247 -18.75 -2.60 -19.48
C LYS A 247 -19.25 -3.93 -18.94
N PHE A 248 -19.93 -3.87 -17.81
CA PHE A 248 -20.60 -5.01 -17.18
C PHE A 248 -22.09 -5.00 -17.49
N THR A 249 -22.66 -6.18 -17.67
CA THR A 249 -24.10 -6.41 -17.74
C THR A 249 -24.73 -6.24 -16.35
N PRO A 250 -26.04 -5.99 -16.24
CA PRO A 250 -26.71 -5.83 -14.94
C PRO A 250 -26.50 -7.00 -13.98
N LEU A 251 -26.41 -8.23 -14.50
CA LEU A 251 -26.17 -9.42 -13.69
C LEU A 251 -24.76 -9.44 -13.11
N GLU A 252 -23.76 -9.07 -13.92
CA GLU A 252 -22.37 -8.99 -13.48
C GLU A 252 -22.14 -7.83 -12.51
N VAL A 253 -22.82 -6.70 -12.74
CA VAL A 253 -22.89 -5.57 -11.81
C VAL A 253 -23.43 -6.03 -10.46
N SER A 254 -24.54 -6.78 -10.44
CA SER A 254 -25.11 -7.30 -9.19
C SER A 254 -24.15 -8.23 -8.45
N LEU A 255 -23.40 -9.05 -9.19
CA LEU A 255 -22.41 -9.95 -8.63
C LEU A 255 -21.20 -9.19 -8.04
N LEU A 256 -20.64 -8.25 -8.80
CA LEU A 256 -19.42 -7.53 -8.45
C LEU A 256 -19.69 -6.46 -7.40
N TYR A 257 -20.76 -5.68 -7.52
CA TYR A 257 -21.00 -4.52 -6.65
C TYR A 257 -21.74 -4.89 -5.36
N GLY A 258 -22.25 -6.12 -5.25
CA GLY A 258 -22.92 -6.60 -4.05
C GLY A 258 -24.31 -5.98 -3.85
N ARG A 259 -24.95 -6.35 -2.75
CA ARG A 259 -26.38 -6.06 -2.50
C ARG A 259 -26.63 -4.66 -1.92
N ASN A 260 -25.63 -4.10 -1.26
CA ASN A 260 -25.74 -2.81 -0.59
C ASN A 260 -25.55 -1.63 -1.55
N ASN A 261 -24.98 -1.87 -2.74
CA ASN A 261 -24.80 -0.84 -3.75
C ASN A 261 -26.15 -0.41 -4.35
N ARG A 262 -26.68 0.71 -3.85
CA ARG A 262 -27.91 1.33 -4.32
C ARG A 262 -27.60 2.62 -5.06
N LEU A 263 -28.15 2.73 -6.27
CA LEU A 263 -28.19 3.98 -7.02
C LEU A 263 -29.44 4.76 -6.62
N VAL A 264 -29.22 5.90 -5.99
CA VAL A 264 -30.27 6.87 -5.64
C VAL A 264 -30.06 8.15 -6.42
N ASN A 265 -30.87 9.18 -6.17
CA ASN A 265 -30.64 10.50 -6.76
C ASN A 265 -29.24 11.01 -6.40
N TYR A 266 -28.51 11.63 -7.34
CA TYR A 266 -27.15 12.12 -7.16
C TYR A 266 -26.97 13.04 -5.94
N ARG A 267 -28.02 13.76 -5.51
CA ARG A 267 -27.98 14.63 -4.32
C ARG A 267 -27.94 13.88 -2.99
N SER A 268 -28.53 12.68 -2.97
CA SER A 268 -28.59 11.80 -1.79
C SER A 268 -27.60 10.64 -1.91
N GLN A 269 -26.82 10.61 -2.99
CA GLN A 269 -25.89 9.54 -3.26
C GLN A 269 -24.68 9.63 -2.34
N ILE A 270 -24.46 8.57 -1.57
CA ILE A 270 -23.23 8.35 -0.82
C ILE A 270 -22.33 7.37 -1.57
N SER A 271 -21.04 7.38 -1.23
CA SER A 271 -20.07 6.44 -1.82
C SER A 271 -20.46 4.99 -1.53
N PRO A 272 -20.27 4.05 -2.47
CA PRO A 272 -20.52 2.63 -2.24
C PRO A 272 -19.82 2.06 -1.01
N LEU A 273 -18.62 2.56 -0.67
CA LEU A 273 -17.94 2.18 0.57
C LEU A 273 -18.79 2.50 1.82
N ILE A 274 -19.37 3.70 1.90
CA ILE A 274 -20.20 4.07 3.05
C ILE A 274 -21.52 3.28 3.05
N GLN A 275 -22.08 2.96 1.88
CA GLN A 275 -23.29 2.12 1.78
C GLN A 275 -23.06 0.72 2.38
N GLU A 276 -21.87 0.14 2.23
CA GLU A 276 -21.55 -1.16 2.85
C GLU A 276 -21.63 -1.14 4.37
N LEU A 277 -21.46 0.03 5.01
CA LEU A 277 -21.50 0.16 6.45
C LEU A 277 -22.92 0.43 7.00
N GLU A 278 -23.90 0.75 6.15
CA GLU A 278 -25.27 1.04 6.60
C GLU A 278 -26.02 -0.22 7.02
N HIS A 279 -25.82 -1.34 6.32
CA HIS A 279 -26.58 -2.58 6.50
C HIS A 279 -25.63 -3.77 6.67
N VAL A 280 -24.78 -3.72 7.70
CA VAL A 280 -23.84 -4.80 8.01
C VAL A 280 -24.58 -5.99 8.62
N PRO A 281 -24.53 -7.20 8.02
CA PRO A 281 -25.09 -8.39 8.63
C PRO A 281 -24.42 -8.70 9.97
N GLU A 282 -25.18 -9.22 10.93
CA GLU A 282 -24.63 -9.53 12.25
C GLU A 282 -23.43 -10.48 12.17
N GLU A 283 -23.44 -11.46 11.26
CA GLU A 283 -22.33 -12.43 11.13
C GLU A 283 -21.02 -11.76 10.69
N ASP A 284 -21.10 -10.68 9.91
CA ASP A 284 -19.95 -9.96 9.34
C ASP A 284 -19.43 -8.83 10.24
N LEU A 285 -20.16 -8.46 11.32
CA LEU A 285 -19.71 -7.44 12.30
C LEU A 285 -18.26 -7.61 12.80
N PRO A 286 -17.73 -8.84 13.03
CA PRO A 286 -16.34 -8.99 13.48
C PRO A 286 -15.31 -8.43 12.49
N ILE A 287 -15.63 -8.35 11.19
CA ILE A 287 -14.74 -7.79 10.15
C ILE A 287 -14.38 -6.34 10.45
N LEU A 288 -15.31 -5.57 11.05
CA LEU A 288 -15.08 -4.16 11.39
C LEU A 288 -13.99 -3.97 12.46
N TRP A 289 -13.71 -5.02 13.24
CA TRP A 289 -12.72 -5.04 14.33
C TRP A 289 -11.36 -5.61 13.91
N ILE A 290 -11.25 -6.14 12.69
CA ILE A 290 -10.02 -6.75 12.18
C ILE A 290 -8.85 -5.76 12.26
N GLY A 291 -7.75 -6.22 12.86
CA GLY A 291 -6.53 -5.43 13.07
C GLY A 291 -6.54 -4.50 14.30
N GLU A 292 -7.64 -4.40 15.03
CA GLU A 292 -7.67 -3.78 16.36
C GLU A 292 -7.76 -4.81 17.48
N ARG A 293 -8.51 -5.88 17.23
CA ARG A 293 -8.72 -6.98 18.19
C ARG A 293 -8.57 -8.29 17.46
N LYS A 294 -8.05 -9.30 18.16
CA LYS A 294 -7.91 -10.65 17.58
C LYS A 294 -9.27 -11.31 17.47
N TYR A 295 -9.62 -11.81 16.29
CA TYR A 295 -10.83 -12.58 16.08
C TYR A 295 -10.76 -13.91 16.84
N ARG A 296 -11.82 -14.21 17.58
CA ARG A 296 -12.00 -15.45 18.35
C ARG A 296 -13.39 -15.99 18.05
N GLY A 297 -13.61 -16.41 16.81
CA GLY A 297 -14.81 -17.13 16.44
C GLY A 297 -14.47 -18.32 15.55
N THR A 298 -15.50 -19.06 15.15
CA THR A 298 -15.35 -20.27 14.34
C THR A 298 -15.47 -20.04 12.84
N ASP A 299 -15.73 -18.80 12.41
CA ASP A 299 -15.83 -18.46 10.99
C ASP A 299 -14.43 -18.38 10.36
N THR A 300 -14.06 -19.41 9.60
CA THR A 300 -12.75 -19.52 8.94
C THR A 300 -12.47 -18.37 7.99
N ARG A 301 -13.51 -17.79 7.40
CA ARG A 301 -13.40 -16.73 6.40
C ARG A 301 -12.94 -15.42 7.03
N ILE A 302 -13.47 -15.12 8.22
CA ILE A 302 -13.04 -13.96 9.01
C ILE A 302 -11.61 -14.17 9.52
N VAL A 303 -11.24 -15.40 9.89
CA VAL A 303 -9.86 -15.76 10.25
C VAL A 303 -8.92 -15.52 9.06
N GLU A 304 -9.29 -15.95 7.85
CA GLU A 304 -8.50 -15.74 6.63
C GLU A 304 -8.32 -14.24 6.35
N ILE A 305 -9.40 -13.45 6.32
CA ILE A 305 -9.32 -11.99 6.11
C ILE A 305 -8.48 -11.33 7.21
N GLU A 306 -8.62 -11.77 8.46
CA GLU A 306 -7.81 -11.25 9.57
C GLU A 306 -6.32 -11.55 9.37
N LEU A 307 -5.97 -12.78 9.00
CA LEU A 307 -4.58 -13.20 8.76
C LEU A 307 -3.96 -12.39 7.62
N GLU A 308 -4.64 -12.30 6.48
CA GLU A 308 -4.20 -11.50 5.32
C GLU A 308 -3.99 -10.04 5.71
N TYR A 309 -4.89 -9.47 6.50
CA TYR A 309 -4.79 -8.06 6.87
C TYR A 309 -3.74 -7.77 7.96
N ILE A 310 -3.47 -8.69 8.89
CA ILE A 310 -2.54 -8.48 10.02
C ILE A 310 -1.10 -8.83 9.68
N VAL A 311 -0.87 -9.85 8.84
CA VAL A 311 0.48 -10.31 8.51
C VAL A 311 1.24 -9.22 7.74
N PRO A 312 2.45 -8.83 8.18
CA PRO A 312 3.28 -7.86 7.46
C PRO A 312 3.62 -8.37 6.05
N GLY A 313 3.69 -7.45 5.08
CA GLY A 313 4.07 -7.75 3.69
C GLY A 313 5.26 -8.71 3.54
N PRO A 314 6.40 -8.49 4.22
CA PRO A 314 7.57 -9.38 4.15
C PRO A 314 7.32 -10.82 4.62
N GLN A 315 6.26 -11.07 5.37
CA GLN A 315 5.94 -12.36 5.99
C GLN A 315 4.75 -13.07 5.33
N LEU A 316 4.17 -12.50 4.26
CA LEU A 316 3.03 -13.08 3.56
C LEU A 316 3.30 -14.50 3.03
N PHE A 317 4.54 -14.78 2.62
CA PHE A 317 4.96 -16.11 2.17
C PHE A 317 4.77 -17.20 3.26
N MET A 318 4.74 -16.85 4.55
CA MET A 318 4.55 -17.79 5.65
C MET A 318 3.12 -18.33 5.74
N ILE A 319 2.15 -17.59 5.18
CA ILE A 319 0.73 -17.99 5.15
C ILE A 319 0.28 -18.44 3.76
N ASP A 320 1.20 -18.60 2.81
CA ASP A 320 0.93 -18.93 1.39
C ASP A 320 -0.12 -17.99 0.77
N VAL A 321 -0.01 -16.70 1.09
CA VAL A 321 -0.77 -15.61 0.48
C VAL A 321 0.21 -14.63 -0.14
N THR A 322 -0.19 -14.01 -1.24
CA THR A 322 0.58 -12.95 -1.89
C THR A 322 -0.37 -11.81 -2.20
N HIS A 323 0.11 -10.57 -2.05
CA HIS A 323 -0.64 -9.38 -2.40
C HIS A 323 0.09 -8.58 -3.47
N GLY A 324 -0.13 -8.95 -4.74
CA GLY A 324 0.63 -8.39 -5.85
C GLY A 324 2.13 -8.63 -5.67
N ILE A 325 2.94 -7.58 -5.72
CA ILE A 325 4.41 -7.65 -5.55
C ILE A 325 4.87 -7.60 -4.09
N LEU A 326 3.96 -7.42 -3.12
CA LEU A 326 4.32 -7.24 -1.71
C LEU A 326 4.91 -8.54 -1.13
N GLY A 327 6.01 -8.40 -0.40
CA GLY A 327 6.73 -9.53 0.19
C GLY A 327 7.66 -10.25 -0.78
N HIS A 328 7.62 -9.91 -2.07
CA HIS A 328 8.51 -10.53 -3.05
C HIS A 328 9.95 -10.03 -2.87
N PRO A 329 10.96 -10.83 -3.23
CA PRO A 329 12.36 -10.41 -3.15
C PRO A 329 12.62 -9.21 -4.07
N LYS A 330 13.12 -8.12 -3.51
CA LYS A 330 13.40 -6.86 -4.21
C LYS A 330 14.40 -7.04 -5.36
N ILE A 331 15.29 -8.02 -5.26
CA ILE A 331 16.25 -8.39 -6.33
C ILE A 331 15.59 -8.82 -7.65
N LEU A 332 14.33 -9.25 -7.60
CA LEU A 332 13.56 -9.63 -8.79
C LEU A 332 12.97 -8.43 -9.54
N TYR A 333 13.10 -7.23 -8.99
CA TYR A 333 12.45 -6.03 -9.51
C TYR A 333 13.48 -4.98 -9.92
N ASP A 334 13.13 -4.21 -10.96
CA ASP A 334 13.82 -2.98 -11.28
C ASP A 334 13.40 -1.83 -10.34
N THR A 335 13.95 -0.64 -10.55
CA THR A 335 13.59 0.57 -9.78
C THR A 335 12.16 1.03 -9.94
N LEU A 336 11.54 0.72 -11.07
CA LEU A 336 10.15 1.04 -11.36
C LEU A 336 9.22 -0.05 -10.81
N LEU A 337 9.77 -1.03 -10.07
CA LEU A 337 9.08 -2.18 -9.54
C LEU A 337 8.44 -3.05 -10.64
N ASN A 338 9.07 -3.12 -11.81
CA ASN A 338 8.72 -4.09 -12.84
C ASN A 338 9.48 -5.40 -12.60
N LEU A 339 8.79 -6.51 -12.82
CA LEU A 339 9.35 -7.85 -12.62
C LEU A 339 10.39 -8.17 -13.71
N TYR A 340 11.59 -8.54 -13.29
CA TYR A 340 12.67 -8.94 -14.17
C TYR A 340 12.67 -10.46 -14.43
N TRP A 341 11.96 -10.88 -15.47
CA TRP A 341 11.80 -12.30 -15.84
C TRP A 341 13.08 -13.13 -15.90
N PRO A 342 14.23 -12.63 -16.40
CA PRO A 342 15.46 -13.40 -16.39
C PRO A 342 15.92 -13.75 -14.96
N ALA A 343 15.82 -12.84 -13.98
CA ALA A 343 16.15 -13.19 -12.59
C ALA A 343 15.18 -14.23 -12.02
N VAL A 344 13.89 -14.13 -12.35
CA VAL A 344 12.88 -15.13 -11.96
C VAL A 344 13.26 -16.52 -12.48
N ARG A 345 13.74 -16.62 -13.73
CA ARG A 345 14.20 -17.90 -14.31
C ARG A 345 15.42 -18.48 -13.61
N PHE A 346 16.33 -17.63 -13.12
CA PHE A 346 17.50 -18.08 -12.35
C PHE A 346 17.20 -18.38 -10.88
N ALA A 347 16.04 -17.94 -10.37
CA ALA A 347 15.60 -18.19 -9.00
C ALA A 347 15.00 -19.59 -8.78
N ASN A 348 14.90 -20.42 -9.82
CA ASN A 348 14.45 -21.81 -9.77
C ASN A 348 13.06 -22.02 -9.13
N PHE A 349 12.13 -21.08 -9.33
CA PHE A 349 10.73 -21.29 -8.93
C PHE A 349 10.09 -22.40 -9.75
N SER A 350 9.27 -23.24 -9.11
CA SER A 350 8.54 -24.34 -9.74
C SER A 350 7.09 -24.36 -9.27
N THR A 351 6.25 -25.21 -9.87
CA THR A 351 4.88 -25.40 -9.40
C THR A 351 4.81 -25.96 -7.97
N GLU A 352 5.86 -26.64 -7.50
CA GLU A 352 5.95 -27.17 -6.13
C GLU A 352 6.59 -26.16 -5.17
N TYR A 353 7.58 -25.41 -5.64
CA TYR A 353 8.33 -24.43 -4.86
C TYR A 353 8.19 -23.03 -5.46
N ASP A 354 7.13 -22.33 -5.05
CA ASP A 354 6.86 -20.95 -5.44
C ASP A 354 6.23 -20.16 -4.27
N PRO A 355 7.03 -19.81 -3.24
CA PRO A 355 6.55 -19.16 -2.02
C PRO A 355 5.93 -17.77 -2.26
N TYR A 356 6.16 -17.20 -3.45
CA TYR A 356 5.70 -15.88 -3.86
C TYR A 356 4.63 -15.93 -4.97
N GLN A 357 4.08 -17.11 -5.27
CA GLN A 357 3.02 -17.32 -6.27
C GLN A 357 3.30 -16.66 -7.64
N ILE A 358 4.57 -16.52 -8.02
CA ILE A 358 5.00 -15.90 -9.27
C ILE A 358 4.68 -16.83 -10.46
N VAL A 359 4.82 -18.14 -10.28
CA VAL A 359 4.56 -19.18 -11.28
C VAL A 359 3.17 -19.77 -11.12
N ARG A 360 2.77 -20.12 -9.88
CA ARG A 360 1.48 -20.76 -9.57
C ARG A 360 0.30 -19.86 -9.93
N GLN A 361 0.51 -18.54 -9.91
CA GLN A 361 -0.48 -17.49 -10.07
C GLN A 361 -1.65 -17.60 -9.08
N PRO A 362 -2.04 -16.50 -8.44
CA PRO A 362 -3.14 -16.56 -7.49
C PRO A 362 -4.48 -16.86 -8.18
N CYS A 363 -5.27 -17.78 -7.64
CA CYS A 363 -6.57 -18.19 -8.18
C CYS A 363 -7.71 -18.01 -7.16
N LEU A 364 -8.96 -18.03 -7.63
CA LEU A 364 -10.13 -18.11 -6.75
C LEU A 364 -10.27 -19.55 -6.23
N ARG A 365 -10.21 -19.72 -4.91
CA ARG A 365 -10.50 -21.00 -4.27
C ARG A 365 -11.99 -21.29 -4.39
N LEU A 366 -12.34 -22.51 -4.82
CA LEU A 366 -13.74 -22.91 -4.92
C LEU A 366 -14.36 -22.99 -3.52
N PRO A 367 -15.44 -22.26 -3.25
CA PRO A 367 -16.10 -22.29 -1.96
C PRO A 367 -16.86 -23.60 -1.77
N ASN A 368 -16.94 -24.07 -0.53
CA ASN A 368 -17.85 -25.16 -0.19
C ASN A 368 -19.30 -24.66 -0.18
N ILE A 369 -20.21 -25.41 -0.80
CA ILE A 369 -21.63 -25.04 -0.98
C ILE A 369 -22.31 -24.77 0.38
N ASP A 370 -21.90 -25.48 1.43
CA ASP A 370 -22.45 -25.32 2.78
C ASP A 370 -21.90 -24.12 3.57
N GLU A 371 -20.99 -23.31 2.99
CA GLU A 371 -20.40 -22.15 3.67
C GLU A 371 -21.44 -21.15 4.16
N ASN A 372 -22.54 -20.96 3.42
CA ASN A 372 -23.63 -20.09 3.85
C ASN A 372 -24.34 -20.60 5.11
N LYS A 373 -24.43 -21.92 5.29
CA LYS A 373 -25.01 -22.52 6.51
C LYS A 373 -24.01 -22.44 7.65
N ILE A 374 -22.74 -22.78 7.39
CA ILE A 374 -21.65 -22.71 8.37
C ILE A 374 -21.53 -21.29 8.93
N ARG A 375 -21.62 -20.27 8.06
CA ARG A 375 -21.65 -18.85 8.44
C ARG A 375 -22.69 -18.54 9.52
N LYS A 376 -23.93 -19.00 9.33
CA LYS A 376 -25.04 -18.74 10.27
C LYS A 376 -24.90 -19.50 11.58
N MET A 377 -24.20 -20.64 11.57
CA MET A 377 -23.94 -21.45 12.75
C MET A 377 -22.66 -21.03 13.49
N SER A 378 -21.93 -20.02 13.00
CA SER A 378 -20.66 -19.61 13.59
C SER A 378 -20.86 -18.97 14.97
N SER A 379 -20.06 -19.41 15.93
CA SER A 379 -20.07 -18.86 17.29
C SER A 379 -18.99 -17.80 17.45
N LYS A 380 -19.31 -16.73 18.17
CA LYS A 380 -18.39 -15.67 18.56
C LYS A 380 -18.06 -15.82 20.03
N TYR A 381 -16.78 -15.72 20.39
CA TYR A 381 -16.32 -15.80 21.78
C TYR A 381 -15.80 -14.46 22.29
N ASP A 382 -15.74 -14.33 23.62
CA ASP A 382 -15.26 -13.13 24.29
C ASP A 382 -13.80 -12.79 23.96
N GLN A 383 -13.55 -11.48 23.84
CA GLN A 383 -12.31 -10.89 23.35
C GLN A 383 -11.46 -10.34 24.50
N PHE A 384 -10.17 -10.68 24.50
CA PHE A 384 -9.22 -10.18 25.51
C PHE A 384 -7.94 -9.58 24.89
N PHE A 385 -7.66 -9.81 23.60
CA PHE A 385 -6.40 -9.40 22.97
C PHE A 385 -6.58 -8.22 22.02
N LYS A 386 -5.79 -7.16 22.24
CA LYS A 386 -5.64 -6.04 21.31
C LYS A 386 -4.47 -6.28 20.38
N VAL A 387 -4.65 -5.97 19.10
CA VAL A 387 -3.62 -6.08 18.08
C VAL A 387 -2.95 -4.72 17.92
N PHE A 388 -1.62 -4.68 18.05
CA PHE A 388 -0.83 -3.47 17.84
C PHE A 388 -0.03 -3.59 16.56
N ARG A 389 -0.09 -2.56 15.73
CA ARG A 389 0.74 -2.44 14.52
C ARG A 389 1.84 -1.43 14.75
N ILE A 390 3.02 -1.75 14.24
CA ILE A 390 4.19 -0.88 14.28
C ILE A 390 4.26 -0.17 12.94
N TYR A 391 4.16 1.16 12.96
CA TYR A 391 4.37 1.99 11.78
C TYR A 391 5.72 2.68 11.89
N GLU A 392 6.43 2.78 10.77
CA GLU A 392 7.67 3.53 10.72
C GLU A 392 7.37 5.03 10.91
N PRO A 393 8.09 5.72 11.82
CA PRO A 393 7.86 7.13 12.06
C PRO A 393 8.34 7.95 10.85
N PHE A 394 7.48 8.84 10.36
CA PHE A 394 7.83 9.77 9.31
C PHE A 394 8.47 11.04 9.91
N SER A 395 9.76 11.24 9.66
CA SER A 395 10.51 12.35 10.25
C SER A 395 10.28 13.68 9.51
N PHE A 396 10.41 14.79 10.23
CA PHE A 396 10.37 16.14 9.63
C PHE A 396 11.44 16.35 8.54
N HIS A 397 12.60 15.71 8.68
CA HIS A 397 13.63 15.74 7.65
C HIS A 397 13.16 15.08 6.35
N MET A 398 12.48 13.93 6.44
CA MET A 398 11.88 13.27 5.27
C MET A 398 10.76 14.12 4.65
N LEU A 399 9.91 14.74 5.48
CA LEU A 399 8.89 15.67 5.00
C LEU A 399 9.51 16.81 4.15
N MET A 400 10.53 17.47 4.69
CA MET A 400 11.23 18.55 3.99
C MET A 400 11.94 18.08 2.73
N LYS A 401 12.46 16.83 2.73
CA LYS A 401 13.06 16.21 1.56
C LYS A 401 12.05 16.05 0.42
N TRP A 402 10.87 15.53 0.72
CA TRP A 402 9.79 15.35 -0.27
C TRP A 402 9.27 16.68 -0.80
N ILE A 403 9.02 17.68 0.05
CA ILE A 403 8.59 19.02 -0.39
C ILE A 403 9.62 19.65 -1.35
N ARG A 404 10.90 19.35 -1.18
CA ARG A 404 12.00 19.86 -2.01
C ARG A 404 12.35 18.95 -3.19
N ARG A 405 11.56 17.91 -3.49
CA ARG A 405 11.86 16.92 -4.55
C ARG A 405 12.25 17.60 -5.87
N ASP A 406 11.42 18.50 -6.39
CA ASP A 406 11.67 19.13 -7.69
C ASP A 406 12.93 20.02 -7.69
N LYS A 407 13.20 20.69 -6.54
CA LYS A 407 14.44 21.46 -6.35
C LYS A 407 15.66 20.55 -6.31
N LEU A 408 15.55 19.37 -5.67
CA LEU A 408 16.62 18.37 -5.61
C LEU A 408 16.88 17.76 -6.99
N ILE A 409 15.83 17.43 -7.74
CA ILE A 409 15.94 16.94 -9.12
C ILE A 409 16.67 17.98 -9.98
N LYS A 410 16.25 19.25 -9.91
CA LYS A 410 16.91 20.35 -10.63
C LYS A 410 18.39 20.50 -10.23
N TYR A 411 18.68 20.45 -8.93
CA TYR A 411 20.06 20.55 -8.42
C TYR A 411 20.98 19.47 -9.01
N TYR A 412 20.54 18.22 -8.99
CA TYR A 412 21.33 17.11 -9.53
C TYR A 412 21.48 17.18 -11.06
N ARG A 413 20.45 17.64 -11.79
CA ARG A 413 20.57 17.91 -13.24
C ARG A 413 21.56 19.02 -13.58
N THR A 414 21.64 20.07 -12.77
CA THR A 414 22.56 21.21 -12.99
C THR A 414 24.03 20.93 -12.60
N GLY A 415 24.39 19.69 -12.28
CA GLY A 415 25.75 19.31 -11.93
C GLY A 415 26.00 19.06 -10.44
N GLY A 416 24.94 18.93 -9.63
CA GLY A 416 25.05 18.39 -8.28
C GLY A 416 25.71 17.01 -8.30
N VAL A 417 26.68 16.78 -7.41
CA VAL A 417 27.43 15.53 -7.37
C VAL A 417 26.55 14.46 -6.71
N LEU A 418 25.90 13.63 -7.54
CA LEU A 418 25.42 12.31 -7.10
C LEU A 418 26.61 11.51 -6.56
N LYS A 419 26.39 10.64 -5.56
CA LYS A 419 27.49 9.79 -5.06
C LYS A 419 27.98 8.93 -6.21
N ASP A 420 29.12 9.32 -6.77
CA ASP A 420 29.85 8.58 -7.78
C ASP A 420 30.23 7.21 -7.18
N ILE A 421 30.15 6.13 -7.97
CA ILE A 421 30.64 4.81 -7.55
C ILE A 421 32.09 4.93 -7.09
N TYR A 422 32.91 5.75 -7.75
CA TYR A 422 34.27 6.04 -7.33
C TYR A 422 34.33 6.73 -5.94
N LEU A 423 33.50 7.75 -5.71
CA LEU A 423 33.39 8.43 -4.41
C LEU A 423 32.83 7.53 -3.31
N ARG A 424 31.93 6.60 -3.65
CA ARG A 424 31.40 5.59 -2.75
C ARG A 424 32.47 4.55 -2.42
N CYS A 425 33.12 3.96 -3.41
CA CYS A 425 34.18 2.97 -3.22
C CYS A 425 35.38 3.56 -2.47
N THR A 426 35.77 4.80 -2.75
CA THR A 426 36.83 5.49 -1.98
C THR A 426 36.40 5.74 -0.53
N LYS A 427 35.14 6.15 -0.28
CA LYS A 427 34.61 6.28 1.08
C LYS A 427 34.49 4.93 1.79
N ASP A 428 34.09 3.87 1.11
CA ASP A 428 33.94 2.53 1.65
C ASP A 428 35.31 1.89 1.93
N LEU A 429 36.30 2.11 1.06
CA LEU A 429 37.71 1.74 1.30
C LEU A 429 38.30 2.50 2.48
N ASN A 430 37.95 3.78 2.64
CA ASN A 430 38.38 4.59 3.78
C ASN A 430 37.59 4.27 5.06
N ASN A 431 36.39 3.72 4.96
CA ASN A 431 35.56 3.27 6.08
C ASN A 431 35.84 1.79 6.39
N LEU A 432 36.79 1.53 7.28
CA LEU A 432 37.12 0.19 7.78
C LEU A 432 36.01 -0.46 8.64
N ARG A 433 34.81 0.13 8.75
CA ARG A 433 33.71 -0.37 9.58
C ARG A 433 32.47 -0.61 8.74
N TYR A 434 32.12 -1.89 8.59
CA TYR A 434 30.87 -2.33 7.97
C TYR A 434 29.71 -2.04 8.92
N GLY A 435 29.02 -0.93 8.69
CA GLY A 435 27.78 -0.58 9.38
C GLY A 435 27.92 -0.21 10.86
N PRO A 436 26.79 0.12 11.51
CA PRO A 436 26.73 0.27 12.96
C PRO A 436 27.07 -1.08 13.62
N GLY A 437 27.88 -1.04 14.69
CA GLY A 437 28.23 -2.26 15.43
C GLY A 437 27.00 -3.03 15.88
N VAL A 438 27.07 -4.36 15.91
CA VAL A 438 25.95 -5.25 16.27
C VAL A 438 25.34 -4.86 17.62
N ASP A 439 26.17 -4.42 18.57
CA ASP A 439 25.79 -3.83 19.86
C ASP A 439 24.88 -2.59 19.73
N THR A 440 25.18 -1.70 18.78
CA THR A 440 24.36 -0.51 18.52
C THR A 440 23.04 -0.85 17.82
N ILE A 441 23.00 -1.88 16.98
CA ILE A 441 21.77 -2.39 16.36
C ILE A 441 20.88 -3.02 17.44
N ILE A 442 21.45 -3.91 18.25
CA ILE A 442 20.76 -4.59 19.36
C ILE A 442 20.21 -3.58 20.37
N SER A 443 21.00 -2.57 20.75
CA SER A 443 20.55 -1.54 21.69
C SER A 443 19.45 -0.64 21.11
N LYS A 444 19.45 -0.35 19.81
CA LYS A 444 18.33 0.35 19.15
C LYS A 444 17.06 -0.50 19.15
N TYR A 445 17.17 -1.80 18.84
CA TYR A 445 16.05 -2.73 18.89
C TYR A 445 15.45 -2.82 20.31
N PHE A 446 16.27 -3.00 21.34
CA PHE A 446 15.79 -3.04 22.71
C PHE A 446 15.23 -1.70 23.20
N LYS A 447 15.78 -0.56 22.76
CA LYS A 447 15.19 0.76 23.04
C LYS A 447 13.80 0.90 22.41
N LEU A 448 13.61 0.38 21.20
CA LEU A 448 12.32 0.40 20.49
C LEU A 448 11.29 -0.51 21.19
N ILE A 449 11.71 -1.71 21.62
CA ILE A 449 10.90 -2.61 22.46
C ILE A 449 10.57 -1.99 23.82
N ALA A 450 11.53 -1.34 24.47
CA ALA A 450 11.32 -0.73 25.78
C ALA A 450 10.35 0.46 25.71
N ARG A 451 10.42 1.27 24.63
CA ARG A 451 9.46 2.35 24.40
C ARG A 451 8.04 1.82 24.18
N THR A 452 7.90 0.78 23.37
CA THR A 452 6.58 0.14 23.14
C THR A 452 6.01 -0.46 24.42
N ARG A 453 6.85 -1.09 25.27
CA ARG A 453 6.44 -1.60 26.60
C ARG A 453 6.14 -0.49 27.63
N LYS A 454 6.80 0.67 27.54
CA LYS A 454 6.47 1.81 28.42
C LYS A 454 5.17 2.49 28.03
N HIS A 455 4.88 2.62 26.73
CA HIS A 455 3.61 3.18 26.27
C HIS A 455 2.41 2.28 26.54
N SER A 456 2.59 0.96 26.71
CA SER A 456 1.50 0.08 27.14
C SER A 456 1.10 0.24 28.62
N ASN A 457 1.96 0.80 29.46
CA ASN A 457 1.73 0.91 30.92
C ASN A 457 1.11 2.26 31.35
N VAL A 458 0.76 3.17 30.43
CA VAL A 458 0.23 4.50 30.80
C VAL A 458 -1.32 4.57 30.79
N HIS A 459 -2.01 3.46 30.53
CA HIS A 459 -3.46 3.39 30.72
C HIS A 459 -3.84 2.12 31.47
N TYR A 460 -3.75 2.15 32.79
CA TYR A 460 -4.68 1.55 33.76
C TYR A 460 -4.15 1.86 35.17
N ASP A 461 -4.59 2.97 35.75
CA ASP A 461 -4.59 3.11 37.21
C ASP A 461 -5.99 3.54 37.63
N ASN A 462 -6.79 2.56 38.03
CA ASN A 462 -7.94 2.78 38.91
C ASN A 462 -8.06 1.60 39.88
N ARG A 463 -7.42 1.81 41.04
CA ARG A 463 -7.74 1.37 42.41
C ARG A 463 -7.64 -0.11 42.83
N SER A 464 -7.06 -0.22 44.05
CA SER A 464 -7.12 -1.24 45.10
C SER A 464 -6.32 -2.54 44.91
N SER A 465 -5.62 -3.12 45.88
CA SER A 465 -4.93 -2.69 47.11
C SER A 465 -4.28 -3.95 47.72
N VAL A 466 -3.28 -3.75 48.60
CA VAL A 466 -2.79 -4.67 49.67
C VAL A 466 -1.52 -5.50 49.40
N GLY A 467 -0.46 -5.17 50.18
CA GLY A 467 0.58 -6.04 50.77
C GLY A 467 1.60 -6.65 49.80
N THR A 468 2.92 -6.56 49.98
CA THR A 468 3.71 -6.66 51.22
C THR A 468 5.15 -6.16 50.96
N ILE A 469 5.72 -5.55 52.00
CA ILE A 469 7.06 -4.96 52.11
C ILE A 469 8.17 -6.02 52.10
N SER A 470 9.31 -5.75 51.44
CA SER A 470 10.64 -5.96 52.04
C SER A 470 11.76 -5.21 51.31
N ASN A 471 12.32 -4.27 52.06
CA ASN A 471 13.60 -3.58 52.00
C ASN A 471 14.73 -4.19 51.16
N LEU A 472 15.40 -3.35 50.37
CA LEU A 472 16.87 -3.22 50.42
C LEU A 472 17.30 -1.83 49.91
N SER A 473 17.78 -1.06 50.87
CA SER A 473 18.43 0.23 50.74
C SER A 473 19.80 0.12 50.06
N MET A 474 20.13 1.08 49.20
CA MET A 474 21.42 1.77 49.18
C MET A 474 21.25 3.09 48.42
N GLN A 475 21.11 4.17 49.18
CA GLN A 475 21.35 5.53 48.68
C GLN A 475 22.86 5.73 48.52
N LYS A 476 23.28 6.30 47.39
CA LYS A 476 24.40 7.26 47.37
C LYS A 476 24.25 8.28 46.25
N GLU A 477 24.11 9.52 46.72
CA GLU A 477 24.58 10.80 46.16
C GLU A 477 23.94 11.38 44.90
N ARG A 478 22.99 12.28 45.18
CA ARG A 478 22.49 13.38 44.35
C ARG A 478 23.62 14.35 43.98
N LYS A 479 23.81 14.62 42.69
CA LYS A 479 24.37 15.89 42.21
C LYS A 479 23.22 16.79 41.73
N LYS A 480 23.22 18.03 42.23
CA LYS A 480 22.21 19.07 42.03
C LYS A 480 22.04 19.45 40.54
N PRO A 481 20.81 19.66 40.03
CA PRO A 481 20.56 20.44 38.82
C PRO A 481 20.20 21.88 39.16
N LEU A 482 20.49 22.85 38.29
CA LEU A 482 19.87 24.19 38.20
C LEU A 482 20.37 24.86 36.89
N PRO A 483 19.63 25.80 36.26
CA PRO A 483 18.20 26.06 36.32
C PRO A 483 17.52 26.13 34.93
N ASP A 484 16.20 26.22 35.00
CA ASP A 484 15.16 26.25 33.97
C ASP A 484 15.30 27.38 32.93
N ASP A 485 14.67 27.17 31.77
CA ASP A 485 13.80 28.19 31.17
C ASP A 485 12.54 27.50 30.61
N HIS A 486 11.43 27.81 31.26
CA HIS A 486 10.06 27.50 30.88
C HIS A 486 9.66 28.23 29.60
N PHE A 487 8.87 27.60 28.74
CA PHE A 487 7.80 28.29 27.99
C PHE A 487 6.75 27.27 27.56
N PHE A 488 5.56 27.33 28.17
CA PHE A 488 4.22 27.20 27.57
C PHE A 488 3.19 27.26 28.71
N GLU A 489 2.48 28.39 28.81
CA GLU A 489 1.11 28.46 29.33
C GLU A 489 0.26 29.21 28.30
N GLU A 490 -0.95 28.68 28.13
CA GLU A 490 -2.11 29.06 27.28
C GLU A 490 -2.19 28.47 25.87
#